data_AF-A0A950DY75-F1
#
_entry.id   AF-A0A950DY75-F1
#
_cell.length_a   1.000
_cell.length_b   1.000
_cell.length_c   1.000
_cell.angle_alpha   90.00
_cell.angle_beta   90.00
_cell.angle_gamma   90.00
#
_symmetry.space_group_name_H-M   'P 1'
#
loop_
_entity.id
_entity.type
_entity.pdbx_description
1 polymer ?
#
loop_
_entity_poly.entity_id
_entity_poly.type
_entity_poly.pdbx_seq_one_letter_code
_entity_poly.pdbx_strand_id
1 'polypeptide(L)' 'MSAFSLSELMVCAAAREIRDGEVVFVGMRLPLIAFVVAKQTHAPCAVGLFENGVIRT' A
#
# COMPACT_ATOMS: atom_id res chain seq x y z
N MET A 1 14.21 18.13 11.03
CA MET A 1 13.29 17.10 10.49
C MET A 1 11.97 17.27 11.21
N SER A 2 10.86 17.48 10.48
CA SER A 2 9.54 17.49 11.11
C SER A 2 9.20 16.08 11.62
N ALA A 3 8.52 15.99 12.75
CA ALA A 3 8.01 14.72 13.25
C ALA A 3 6.94 14.19 12.28
N PHE A 4 7.02 12.91 11.93
CA PHE A 4 5.98 12.24 11.15
C PHE A 4 4.72 12.07 12.01
N SER A 5 3.56 12.18 11.37
CA SER A 5 2.28 11.85 11.98
C SER A 5 2.14 10.34 12.19
N LEU A 6 1.26 9.95 13.13
CA LEU A 6 0.92 8.54 13.35
C LEU A 6 0.36 7.87 12.08
N SER A 7 -0.38 8.62 11.25
CA SER A 7 -0.93 8.11 9.99
C SER A 7 0.16 7.76 8.99
N GLU A 8 1.19 8.62 8.85
CA GLU A 8 2.34 8.33 7.98
C GLU A 8 3.13 7.12 8.47
N LEU A 9 3.32 7.00 9.79
CA LEU A 9 3.97 5.83 10.39
C LEU A 9 3.17 4.54 10.13
N MET A 10 1.84 4.60 10.24
CA MET A 10 0.95 3.46 9.94
C MET A 10 1.01 3.06 8.46
N VAL A 11 0.99 4.05 7.55
CA VAL A 11 1.14 3.81 6.10
C VAL A 11 2.47 3.12 5.81
N CYS A 12 3.57 3.62 6.38
CA CYS A 12 4.89 3.01 6.22
C CYS A 12 4.96 1.59 6.79
N ALA A 13 4.32 1.34 7.94
CA ALA A 13 4.25 0.01 8.52
C ALA A 13 3.46 -0.95 7.64
N ALA A 14 2.25 -0.58 7.22
CA ALA A 14 1.41 -1.42 6.36
C ALA A 14 2.05 -1.67 4.98
N ALA A 15 2.72 -0.67 4.40
CA ALA A 15 3.39 -0.82 3.11
C ALA A 15 4.48 -1.90 3.15
N ARG A 16 5.22 -2.03 4.27
CA ARG A 16 6.29 -3.03 4.43
C ARG A 16 5.79 -4.47 4.51
N GLU A 17 4.52 -4.68 4.79
CA GLU A 17 3.93 -6.02 4.83
C GLU A 17 3.63 -6.56 3.42
N ILE A 18 3.61 -5.70 2.40
CA ILE A 18 3.32 -6.08 1.01
C ILE A 18 4.60 -6.52 0.32
N ARG A 19 4.62 -7.76 -0.19
CA ARG A 19 5.76 -8.31 -0.93
C ARG A 19 5.65 -8.01 -2.41
N ASP A 20 6.80 -7.96 -3.09
CA ASP A 20 6.82 -7.85 -4.54
C ASP A 20 6.13 -9.04 -5.19
N GLY A 21 5.23 -8.76 -6.14
CA GLY A 21 4.40 -9.78 -6.81
C GLY A 21 3.19 -10.28 -6.00
N GLU A 22 2.95 -9.78 -4.80
CA GLU A 22 1.81 -10.20 -3.98
C GLU A 22 0.47 -9.66 -4.50
N VAL A 23 -0.59 -10.48 -4.39
CA VAL A 23 -1.97 -10.05 -4.66
C VAL A 23 -2.59 -9.57 -3.36
N VAL A 24 -2.87 -8.27 -3.27
CA VAL A 24 -3.35 -7.59 -2.06
C VAL A 24 -4.79 -7.14 -2.26
N PHE A 25 -5.67 -7.46 -1.30
CA PHE A 25 -6.99 -6.85 -1.23
C PHE A 25 -6.87 -5.45 -0.61
N VAL A 26 -7.17 -4.41 -1.39
CA VAL A 26 -6.90 -3.00 -1.03
C VAL A 26 -8.19 -2.27 -0.67
N GLY A 27 -8.28 -1.84 0.59
CA GLY A 27 -9.34 -0.93 1.06
C GLY A 27 -9.07 0.54 0.74
N MET A 28 -9.95 1.43 1.21
CA MET A 28 -9.87 2.87 0.95
C MET A 28 -9.11 3.66 2.02
N ARG A 29 -8.60 4.85 1.66
CA ARG A 29 -7.83 5.78 2.50
C ARG A 29 -6.42 5.27 2.84
N LEU A 30 -6.09 5.05 4.12
CA LEU A 30 -4.73 4.70 4.54
C LEU A 30 -4.23 3.38 3.90
N PRO A 31 -5.04 2.30 3.81
CA PRO A 31 -4.67 1.09 3.06
C PRO A 31 -4.32 1.36 1.58
N LEU A 32 -5.10 2.20 0.88
CA LEU A 32 -4.80 2.59 -0.49
C LEU A 32 -3.43 3.28 -0.60
N ILE A 33 -3.14 4.21 0.31
CA ILE A 33 -1.85 4.92 0.33
C ILE A 33 -0.71 3.92 0.63
N ALA A 34 -0.90 3.00 1.57
CA ALA A 34 0.10 1.97 1.87
C ALA A 34 0.41 1.08 0.67
N PHE A 35 -0.63 0.65 -0.07
CA PHE A 35 -0.45 -0.11 -1.31
C PHE A 35 0.33 0.69 -2.37
N VAL A 36 -0.03 1.96 -2.59
CA VAL A 36 0.68 2.82 -3.55
C VAL A 36 2.14 3.03 -3.14
N VAL A 37 2.42 3.25 -1.85
CA VAL A 37 3.78 3.39 -1.34
C VAL A 37 4.57 2.10 -1.57
N ALA A 38 4.02 0.93 -1.26
CA ALA A 38 4.69 -0.34 -1.51
C ALA A 38 5.01 -0.51 -3.01
N LYS A 39 4.02 -0.27 -3.87
CA LYS A 39 4.15 -0.39 -5.32
C LYS A 39 5.16 0.58 -5.94
N GLN A 40 5.29 1.79 -5.40
CA GLN A 40 6.26 2.78 -5.89
C GLN A 40 7.66 2.64 -5.30
N THR A 41 7.86 1.76 -4.30
CA THR A 41 9.15 1.66 -3.59
C THR A 41 9.82 0.31 -3.73
N HIS A 42 9.22 -0.76 -3.21
CA HIS A 42 9.88 -2.06 -3.05
C HIS A 42 9.08 -3.24 -3.60
N ALA A 43 7.81 -3.04 -3.96
CA ALA A 43 6.92 -4.08 -4.47
C ALA A 43 6.28 -3.68 -5.82
N PRO A 44 7.07 -3.31 -6.86
CA PRO A 44 6.56 -2.82 -8.13
C PRO A 44 5.59 -3.77 -8.84
N CYS A 45 5.77 -5.08 -8.65
CA CYS A 45 4.95 -6.14 -9.24
C CYS A 45 3.72 -6.50 -8.40
N ALA A 46 3.47 -5.85 -7.26
CA ALA A 46 2.29 -6.12 -6.44
C ALA A 46 0.97 -5.78 -7.18
N VAL A 47 -0.04 -6.63 -7.04
CA VAL A 47 -1.34 -6.50 -7.71
C VAL A 47 -2.41 -6.14 -6.68
N GLY A 48 -3.14 -5.05 -6.89
CA GLY A 48 -4.20 -4.59 -6.01
C GLY A 48 -5.59 -4.99 -6.54
N LEU A 49 -6.37 -5.71 -5.71
CA LEU A 49 -7.80 -5.95 -5.89
C LEU A 49 -8.58 -5.00 -4.98
N PHE A 50 -9.34 -4.08 -5.57
CA PHE A 50 -10.09 -3.06 -4.84
C PHE A 50 -11.52 -3.49 -4.55
N GLU A 51 -12.11 -2.97 -3.47
CA GLU A 51 -13.46 -3.32 -3.02
C GLU A 51 -14.57 -3.07 -4.05
N ASN A 52 -14.32 -2.21 -5.05
CA ASN A 52 -15.23 -1.93 -6.15
C ASN A 52 -15.05 -2.86 -7.37
N GLY A 53 -14.22 -3.90 -7.25
CA GLY A 53 -13.93 -4.87 -8.31
C GLY A 53 -12.84 -4.44 -9.30
N VAL A 54 -12.19 -3.30 -9.08
CA VAL A 54 -11.07 -2.86 -9.92
C VAL A 54 -9.81 -3.68 -9.61
N ILE A 55 -9.06 -4.04 -10.64
CA ILE A 55 -7.73 -4.66 -10.52
C ILE A 55 -6.67 -3.67 -11.04
N ARG A 56 -5.56 -3.54 -10.32
CA ARG A 56 -4.37 -2.78 -10.75
C ARG A 56 -3.12 -3.62 -10.58
N THR A 57 -2.46 -3.87 -11.70
CA THR A 57 -1.18 -4.59 -11.79
C THR A 57 0.00 -3.65 -11.77
#